data_AF-A0A836D4M5-F1
#
_entry.id   AF-A0A836D4M5-F1
#
_cell.length_a   1.000
_cell.length_b   1.000
_cell.length_c   1.000
_cell.angle_alpha   90.00
_cell.angle_beta   90.00
_cell.angle_gamma   90.00
#
_symmetry.space_group_name_H-M   'P 1'
#
loop_
_entity.id
_entity.type
_entity.pdbx_description
1 polymer ?
#
loop_
_entity_poly.entity_id
_entity_poly.type
_entity_poly.pdbx_seq_one_letter_code
_entity_poly.pdbx_strand_id
1 'polypeptide(L)'
;MIAVKIDFDLAPNSFDDQYRGCSQQVMEMLLQGDYFMEELESSKHYRKVWQQTHFNWLNQEKPLPGNVTITHAVAVSVYLSDDRVHLDFSRAMASAAGSPQQYKHSFRFKYLHYFLTSAIQLLRKEIVSRKDSLCYEVQHELKGVYLQAPVGAIVRFGQFLSTSPATEQAQRFGNQTLFTMLTCLGAPVQDFSLKKEVLVPPYELFKVVNVSYHPRGNWLQLLSNGNQSTYNCQLLKASSRKCNPTPLVIASLSFLTSVIIFSKSGA
;
A
#
# COMPACT_ATOMS: atom_id res chain seq x y z
N MET A 1 13.12 11.87 12.42
CA MET A 1 13.57 11.67 11.02
C MET A 1 13.44 13.01 10.31
N ILE A 2 14.51 13.47 9.68
CA ILE A 2 14.50 14.67 8.84
C ILE A 2 13.82 14.26 7.53
N ALA A 3 12.77 14.98 7.12
CA ALA A 3 12.13 14.74 5.83
C ALA A 3 13.14 15.00 4.71
N VAL A 4 13.32 14.03 3.82
CA VAL A 4 14.14 14.17 2.62
C VAL A 4 13.35 15.02 1.63
N LYS A 5 13.98 16.06 1.09
CA LYS A 5 13.39 16.83 -0.01
C LYS A 5 13.31 15.93 -1.24
N ILE A 6 12.10 15.72 -1.74
CA ILE A 6 11.84 14.99 -2.99
C ILE A 6 11.80 16.02 -4.12
N ASP A 7 12.65 15.87 -5.12
CA ASP A 7 12.71 16.78 -6.27
C ASP A 7 11.68 16.38 -7.34
N PHE A 8 11.48 15.07 -7.55
CA PHE A 8 10.52 14.52 -8.51
C PHE A 8 9.62 13.49 -7.82
N ASP A 9 8.43 13.92 -7.43
CA ASP A 9 7.40 13.02 -6.95
C ASP A 9 6.43 12.68 -8.08
N LEU A 10 6.49 11.44 -8.57
CA LEU A 10 5.67 10.99 -9.70
C LEU A 10 4.23 10.64 -9.27
N ALA A 11 3.97 10.54 -7.97
CA ALA A 11 2.64 10.37 -7.41
C ALA A 11 2.53 11.03 -6.02
N PRO A 12 2.51 12.38 -5.95
CA PRO A 12 2.60 13.13 -4.69
C PRO A 12 1.46 12.83 -3.72
N ASN A 13 0.29 12.49 -4.28
CA ASN A 13 -0.92 12.19 -3.53
C ASN A 13 -1.10 10.70 -3.21
N SER A 14 -0.08 9.88 -3.48
CA SER A 14 -0.23 8.44 -3.34
C SER A 14 -0.37 7.98 -1.90
N PHE A 15 -1.24 6.98 -1.68
CA PHE A 15 -1.25 6.23 -0.43
C PHE A 15 0.00 5.35 -0.32
N ASP A 16 0.84 5.63 0.67
CA ASP A 16 2.18 5.05 0.82
C ASP A 16 2.42 4.50 2.25
N ASP A 17 1.36 4.08 2.94
CA ASP A 17 1.39 3.66 4.34
C ASP A 17 2.29 2.43 4.54
N GLN A 18 3.23 2.53 5.47
CA GLN A 18 4.14 1.44 5.83
C GLN A 18 3.65 0.59 7.01
N TYR A 19 2.56 1.00 7.67
CA TYR A 19 1.99 0.36 8.85
C TYR A 19 2.98 0.20 10.00
N ARG A 20 3.89 1.17 10.16
CA ARG A 20 4.95 1.13 11.17
C ARG A 20 4.34 1.21 12.57
N GLY A 21 4.60 0.17 13.36
CA GLY A 21 4.13 0.06 14.74
C GLY A 21 2.64 -0.29 14.88
N CYS A 22 1.94 -0.59 13.78
CA CYS A 22 0.50 -0.87 13.81
C CYS A 22 0.03 -2.00 12.87
N SER A 23 0.96 -2.71 12.23
CA SER A 23 0.64 -3.76 11.25
C SER A 23 -0.30 -4.82 11.83
N GLN A 24 -0.07 -5.27 13.08
CA GLN A 24 -0.95 -6.25 13.73
C GLN A 24 -2.39 -5.72 13.89
N GLN A 25 -2.56 -4.51 14.42
CA GLN A 25 -3.88 -3.91 14.65
C GLN A 25 -4.60 -3.62 13.34
N VAL A 26 -3.88 -3.21 12.30
CA VAL A 26 -4.44 -3.03 10.96
C VAL A 26 -4.89 -4.37 10.39
N MET A 27 -4.09 -5.43 10.53
CA MET A 27 -4.47 -6.78 10.10
C MET A 27 -5.73 -7.28 10.81
N GLU A 28 -5.79 -7.16 12.13
CA GLU A 28 -6.94 -7.54 12.94
C GLU A 28 -8.20 -6.79 12.48
N MET A 29 -8.08 -5.47 12.25
CA MET A 29 -9.18 -4.66 11.74
C MET A 29 -9.64 -5.07 10.34
N LEU A 30 -8.71 -5.41 9.45
CA LEU A 30 -9.02 -5.91 8.10
C LEU A 30 -9.71 -7.27 8.11
N LEU A 31 -9.37 -8.14 9.07
CA LEU A 31 -9.95 -9.49 9.20
C LEU A 31 -11.29 -9.50 9.92
N GLN A 32 -11.53 -8.59 10.85
CA GLN A 32 -12.79 -8.48 11.59
C GLN A 32 -13.85 -7.65 10.85
N GLY A 33 -13.41 -6.70 10.03
CA GLY A 33 -14.30 -5.87 9.21
C GLY A 33 -14.71 -6.53 7.90
N ASP A 34 -15.60 -5.86 7.17
CA ASP A 34 -16.07 -6.22 5.84
C ASP A 34 -15.19 -5.66 4.71
N TYR A 35 -14.03 -5.05 5.03
CA TYR A 35 -13.14 -4.38 4.06
C TYR A 35 -12.83 -5.21 2.82
N PHE A 36 -12.55 -6.50 2.97
CA PHE A 36 -12.28 -7.37 1.83
C PHE A 36 -13.52 -7.59 0.97
N MET A 37 -14.67 -7.79 1.60
CA MET A 37 -15.95 -7.97 0.90
C MET A 37 -16.37 -6.68 0.19
N GLU A 38 -16.24 -5.52 0.83
CA GLU A 38 -16.46 -4.20 0.22
C GLU A 38 -15.55 -3.99 -1.00
N GLU A 39 -14.27 -4.35 -0.88
CA GLU A 39 -13.30 -4.26 -1.97
C GLU A 39 -13.69 -5.16 -3.16
N LEU A 40 -14.11 -6.41 -2.90
CA LEU A 40 -14.60 -7.34 -3.92
C LEU A 40 -15.91 -6.87 -4.59
N GLU A 41 -16.87 -6.34 -3.83
CA GLU A 41 -18.14 -5.84 -4.37
C GLU A 41 -17.97 -4.60 -5.24
N SER A 42 -16.88 -3.83 -5.04
CA SER A 42 -16.63 -2.60 -5.80
C SER A 42 -16.39 -2.84 -7.30
N SER A 43 -16.01 -4.06 -7.71
CA SER A 43 -15.75 -4.39 -9.10
C SER A 43 -15.93 -5.88 -9.37
N LYS A 44 -16.89 -6.22 -10.24
CA LYS A 44 -17.10 -7.60 -10.73
C LYS A 44 -15.84 -8.20 -11.36
N HIS A 45 -15.04 -7.38 -12.05
CA HIS A 45 -13.77 -7.81 -12.65
C HIS A 45 -12.75 -8.17 -11.58
N TYR A 46 -12.55 -7.27 -10.61
CA TYR A 46 -11.62 -7.48 -9.50
C TYR A 46 -11.98 -8.74 -8.70
N ARG A 47 -13.26 -8.92 -8.36
CA ARG A 47 -13.75 -10.14 -7.73
C ARG A 47 -13.40 -11.40 -8.50
N LYS A 48 -13.66 -11.41 -9.82
CA LYS A 48 -13.39 -12.56 -10.68
C LYS A 48 -11.90 -12.89 -10.68
N VAL A 49 -11.03 -11.89 -10.86
CA VAL A 49 -9.57 -12.06 -10.83
C VAL A 49 -9.14 -12.64 -9.48
N TRP A 50 -9.62 -12.07 -8.37
CA TRP A 50 -9.28 -12.58 -7.04
C TRP A 50 -9.68 -14.05 -6.84
N GLN A 51 -10.92 -14.40 -7.18
CA GLN A 51 -11.43 -15.76 -7.04
C GLN A 51 -10.63 -16.77 -7.89
N GLN A 52 -10.34 -16.41 -9.13
CA GLN A 52 -9.55 -17.25 -10.04
C GLN A 52 -8.12 -17.44 -9.53
N THR A 53 -7.46 -16.35 -9.11
CA THR A 53 -6.09 -16.40 -8.58
C THR A 53 -6.03 -17.20 -7.28
N HIS A 54 -7.01 -17.02 -6.38
CA HIS A 54 -7.10 -17.79 -5.14
C HIS A 54 -7.26 -19.29 -5.42
N PHE A 55 -8.17 -19.67 -6.32
CA PHE A 55 -8.37 -21.07 -6.71
C PHE A 55 -7.11 -21.68 -7.34
N ASN A 56 -6.46 -20.95 -8.24
CA ASN A 56 -5.22 -21.39 -8.87
C ASN A 56 -4.09 -21.58 -7.85
N TRP A 57 -4.00 -20.72 -6.83
CA TRP A 57 -2.98 -20.82 -5.79
C TRP A 57 -3.17 -22.06 -4.92
N LEU A 58 -4.41 -22.35 -4.50
CA LEU A 58 -4.73 -23.53 -3.70
C LEU A 58 -4.39 -24.84 -4.43
N ASN A 59 -4.45 -24.86 -5.75
CA ASN A 59 -4.14 -26.05 -6.56
C ASN A 59 -2.64 -26.27 -6.83
N GLN A 60 -1.76 -25.32 -6.48
CA GLN A 60 -0.34 -25.40 -6.81
C GLN A 60 0.53 -26.07 -5.74
N GLU A 61 0.00 -26.35 -4.54
CA GLU A 61 0.73 -26.93 -3.38
C GLU A 61 2.16 -26.40 -3.19
N LYS A 62 2.35 -25.08 -3.37
CA LYS A 62 3.67 -24.45 -3.27
C LYS A 62 4.01 -24.09 -1.82
N PRO A 63 5.24 -24.36 -1.35
CA PRO A 63 5.70 -23.86 -0.06
C PRO A 63 5.77 -22.32 -0.08
N LEU A 64 5.43 -21.70 1.04
CA LEU A 64 5.51 -20.25 1.21
C LEU A 64 6.84 -19.87 1.88
N PRO A 65 7.52 -18.81 1.42
CA PRO A 65 8.77 -18.37 2.03
C PRO A 65 8.54 -17.65 3.36
N GLY A 66 9.30 -18.04 4.38
CA GLY A 66 9.29 -17.40 5.70
C GLY A 66 7.89 -17.39 6.32
N ASN A 67 7.44 -16.20 6.74
CA ASN A 67 6.14 -16.00 7.40
C ASN A 67 5.05 -15.48 6.45
N VAL A 68 5.26 -15.58 5.13
CA VAL A 68 4.25 -15.20 4.13
C VAL A 68 3.05 -16.15 4.26
N THR A 69 1.84 -15.59 4.26
CA THR A 69 0.59 -16.39 4.31
C THR A 69 0.01 -16.57 2.91
N ILE A 70 -0.96 -17.50 2.76
CA ILE A 70 -1.71 -17.67 1.51
C ILE A 70 -2.36 -16.34 1.08
N THR A 71 -2.88 -15.55 2.01
CA THR A 71 -3.47 -14.24 1.71
C THR A 71 -2.47 -13.28 1.09
N HIS A 72 -1.24 -13.23 1.62
CA HIS A 72 -0.16 -12.42 1.04
C HIS A 72 0.17 -12.90 -0.38
N ALA A 73 0.34 -14.21 -0.56
CA ALA A 73 0.65 -14.79 -1.87
C ALA A 73 -0.43 -14.46 -2.90
N VAL A 74 -1.71 -14.67 -2.56
CA VAL A 74 -2.84 -14.38 -3.44
C VAL A 74 -2.93 -12.88 -3.74
N ALA A 75 -2.73 -11.99 -2.76
CA ALA A 75 -2.75 -10.54 -2.99
C ALA A 75 -1.65 -10.10 -3.98
N VAL A 76 -0.44 -10.62 -3.81
CA VAL A 76 0.68 -10.38 -4.74
C VAL A 76 0.36 -10.92 -6.13
N SER A 77 -0.11 -12.17 -6.23
CA SER A 77 -0.48 -12.76 -7.52
C SER A 77 -1.62 -11.99 -8.21
N VAL A 78 -2.64 -11.53 -7.49
CA VAL A 78 -3.74 -10.73 -8.04
C VAL A 78 -3.20 -9.44 -8.66
N TYR A 79 -2.33 -8.73 -7.93
CA TYR A 79 -1.72 -7.50 -8.41
C TYR A 79 -0.89 -7.70 -9.68
N LEU A 80 -0.18 -8.82 -9.80
CA LEU A 80 0.73 -9.11 -10.93
C LEU A 80 0.03 -9.78 -12.12
N SER A 81 -1.13 -10.41 -11.91
CA SER A 81 -1.79 -11.23 -12.94
C SER A 81 -2.69 -10.48 -13.91
N ASP A 82 -3.11 -9.25 -13.60
CA ASP A 82 -4.12 -8.53 -14.36
C ASP A 82 -3.82 -7.02 -14.46
N ASP A 83 -3.56 -6.55 -15.69
CA ASP A 83 -3.20 -5.15 -15.96
C ASP A 83 -4.30 -4.15 -15.54
N ARG A 84 -5.57 -4.55 -15.61
CA ARG A 84 -6.69 -3.69 -15.23
C ARG A 84 -6.76 -3.53 -13.72
N VAL A 85 -6.55 -4.61 -12.95
CA VAL A 85 -6.44 -4.54 -11.49
C VAL A 85 -5.26 -3.65 -11.09
N HIS A 86 -4.08 -3.86 -11.67
CA HIS A 86 -2.91 -3.01 -11.44
C HIS A 86 -3.20 -1.53 -11.70
N LEU A 87 -3.83 -1.21 -12.83
CA LEU A 87 -4.15 0.16 -13.22
C LEU A 87 -5.20 0.81 -12.31
N ASP A 88 -6.28 0.09 -11.98
CA ASP A 88 -7.33 0.60 -11.10
C ASP A 88 -6.82 0.81 -9.67
N PHE A 89 -5.96 -0.09 -9.19
CA PHE A 89 -5.26 0.05 -7.91
C PHE A 89 -4.34 1.28 -7.91
N SER A 90 -3.50 1.44 -8.94
CA SER A 90 -2.57 2.57 -9.04
C SER A 90 -3.31 3.92 -9.07
N ARG A 91 -4.41 4.00 -9.83
CA ARG A 91 -5.29 5.20 -9.85
C ARG A 91 -5.89 5.51 -8.49
N ALA A 92 -6.36 4.48 -7.78
CA ALA A 92 -6.92 4.64 -6.45
C ALA A 92 -5.86 5.12 -5.45
N MET A 93 -4.64 4.59 -5.50
CA MET A 93 -3.54 5.06 -4.66
C MET A 93 -3.22 6.52 -4.96
N ALA A 94 -3.04 6.89 -6.23
CA ALA A 94 -2.74 8.27 -6.64
C ALA A 94 -3.81 9.31 -6.24
N SER A 95 -5.04 8.85 -5.97
CA SER A 95 -6.18 9.69 -5.59
C SER A 95 -6.56 9.57 -4.11
N ALA A 96 -5.80 8.80 -3.32
CA ALA A 96 -6.12 8.50 -1.93
C ALA A 96 -5.79 9.64 -0.96
N ALA A 97 -5.20 10.72 -1.46
CA ALA A 97 -4.72 11.82 -0.63
C ALA A 97 -5.82 12.43 0.25
N GLY A 98 -5.42 12.73 1.49
CA GLY A 98 -6.18 13.59 2.37
C GLY A 98 -6.29 13.10 3.80
N SER A 99 -7.36 13.55 4.46
CA SER A 99 -7.67 13.22 5.85
C SER A 99 -8.00 11.74 6.05
N PRO A 100 -7.95 11.20 7.29
CA PRO A 100 -8.43 9.85 7.58
C PRO A 100 -9.87 9.60 7.11
N GLN A 101 -10.72 10.63 7.09
CA GLN A 101 -12.08 10.53 6.59
C GLN A 101 -12.12 10.37 5.06
N GLN A 102 -11.31 11.12 4.32
CA GLN A 102 -11.19 10.95 2.86
C GLN A 102 -10.61 9.58 2.52
N TYR A 103 -9.57 9.13 3.22
CA TYR A 103 -9.03 7.77 3.09
C TYR A 103 -10.13 6.71 3.26
N LYS A 104 -10.97 6.86 4.29
CA LYS A 104 -12.05 5.91 4.59
C LYS A 104 -13.01 5.72 3.40
N HIS A 105 -13.41 6.83 2.78
CA HIS A 105 -14.44 6.84 1.73
C HIS A 105 -13.87 6.64 0.32
N SER A 106 -12.69 7.18 0.04
CA SER A 106 -12.14 7.25 -1.32
C SER A 106 -11.17 6.12 -1.65
N PHE A 107 -10.42 5.62 -0.66
CA PHE A 107 -9.46 4.55 -0.90
C PHE A 107 -10.09 3.18 -0.66
N ARG A 108 -10.54 2.53 -1.73
CA ARG A 108 -11.26 1.24 -1.63
C ARG A 108 -10.33 0.04 -1.40
N PHE A 109 -9.09 0.09 -1.87
CA PHE A 109 -8.15 -1.05 -1.87
C PHE A 109 -7.38 -1.21 -0.55
N LYS A 110 -8.09 -1.16 0.57
CA LYS A 110 -7.49 -1.20 1.92
C LYS A 110 -6.86 -2.56 2.20
N TYR A 111 -7.51 -3.64 1.76
CA TYR A 111 -7.06 -5.00 1.97
C TYR A 111 -5.87 -5.30 1.06
N LEU A 112 -6.00 -5.06 -0.25
CA LEU A 112 -4.90 -5.30 -1.20
C LEU A 112 -3.65 -4.49 -0.86
N HIS A 113 -3.78 -3.20 -0.54
CA HIS A 113 -2.62 -2.37 -0.19
C HIS A 113 -1.88 -2.89 1.05
N TYR A 114 -2.62 -3.28 2.09
CA TYR A 114 -2.02 -3.84 3.30
C TYR A 114 -1.22 -5.11 2.97
N PHE A 115 -1.86 -6.09 2.31
CA PHE A 115 -1.22 -7.36 2.02
C PHE A 115 -0.07 -7.26 1.02
N LEU A 116 -0.09 -6.34 0.06
CA LEU A 116 1.07 -6.06 -0.79
C LEU A 116 2.23 -5.47 0.03
N THR A 117 1.94 -4.50 0.90
CA THR A 117 2.95 -3.86 1.74
C THR A 117 3.60 -4.85 2.70
N SER A 118 2.78 -5.61 3.44
CA SER A 118 3.27 -6.57 4.43
C SER A 118 3.95 -7.77 3.77
N ALA A 119 3.53 -8.19 2.57
CA ALA A 119 4.23 -9.24 1.82
C ALA A 119 5.67 -8.84 1.51
N ILE A 120 5.90 -7.64 0.96
CA ILE A 120 7.25 -7.12 0.69
C ILE A 120 8.05 -7.09 1.99
N GLN A 121 7.49 -6.55 3.07
CA GLN A 121 8.17 -6.46 4.37
C GLN A 121 8.58 -7.84 4.93
N LEU A 122 7.71 -8.85 4.82
CA LEU A 122 7.99 -10.21 5.26
C LEU A 122 9.08 -10.87 4.41
N LEU A 123 9.01 -10.75 3.09
CA LEU A 123 10.04 -11.25 2.18
C LEU A 123 11.39 -10.60 2.43
N ARG A 124 11.41 -9.27 2.62
CA ARG A 124 12.64 -8.52 2.99
C ARG A 124 13.23 -8.99 4.30
N LYS A 125 12.40 -9.24 5.32
CA LYS A 125 12.85 -9.75 6.62
C LYS A 125 13.51 -11.13 6.47
N GLU A 126 12.97 -11.97 5.61
CA GLU A 126 13.53 -13.29 5.30
C GLU A 126 14.86 -13.20 4.52
N ILE A 127 14.96 -12.30 3.53
CA ILE A 127 16.21 -12.07 2.78
C ILE A 127 17.33 -11.60 3.72
N VAL A 128 17.00 -10.65 4.62
CA VAL A 128 17.96 -10.14 5.61
C VAL A 128 18.38 -11.21 6.60
N SER A 129 17.46 -12.07 7.05
CA SER A 129 17.78 -13.16 8.00
C SER A 129 18.72 -14.20 7.38
N ARG A 130 18.60 -14.44 6.07
CA ARG A 130 19.47 -15.36 5.29
C ARG A 130 20.81 -14.78 4.86
N LYS A 131 21.05 -13.47 5.08
CA LYS A 131 22.24 -12.73 4.58
C LYS A 131 22.39 -12.75 3.06
N ASP A 132 21.27 -12.84 2.34
CA ASP A 132 21.24 -12.75 0.87
C ASP A 132 21.50 -11.31 0.38
N SER A 133 21.59 -11.11 -0.94
CA SER A 133 21.78 -9.79 -1.54
C SER A 133 20.72 -8.80 -1.03
N LEU A 134 21.18 -7.73 -0.39
CA LEU A 134 20.30 -6.74 0.23
C LEU A 134 19.61 -5.84 -0.80
N CYS A 135 20.11 -5.76 -2.02
CA CYS A 135 19.53 -4.92 -3.06
C CYS A 135 19.47 -5.67 -4.40
N TYR A 136 18.56 -5.26 -5.27
CA TYR A 136 18.30 -5.88 -6.57
C TYR A 136 18.39 -4.85 -7.67
N GLU A 137 19.12 -5.19 -8.73
CA GLU A 137 19.16 -4.38 -9.94
C GLU A 137 17.97 -4.74 -10.84
N VAL A 138 17.16 -3.73 -11.15
CA VAL A 138 15.89 -3.91 -11.84
C VAL A 138 15.71 -2.87 -12.94
N GLN A 139 14.82 -3.17 -13.88
CA GLN A 139 14.40 -2.27 -14.95
C GLN A 139 12.92 -1.94 -14.82
N HIS A 140 12.60 -0.67 -15.06
CA HIS A 140 11.23 -0.16 -15.11
C HIS A 140 11.07 0.85 -16.26
N GLU A 141 9.89 0.90 -16.85
CA GLU A 141 9.61 1.72 -18.03
C GLU A 141 8.37 2.59 -17.82
N LEU A 142 8.47 3.87 -18.15
CA LEU A 142 7.33 4.78 -18.24
C LEU A 142 7.08 5.14 -19.70
N LYS A 143 6.11 4.46 -20.31
CA LYS A 143 5.72 4.67 -21.72
C LYS A 143 5.07 6.04 -21.90
N GLY A 144 5.47 6.76 -22.95
CA GLY A 144 4.92 8.09 -23.29
C GLY A 144 5.33 9.22 -22.34
N VAL A 145 6.21 8.94 -21.36
CA VAL A 145 6.73 9.95 -20.43
C VAL A 145 8.22 10.13 -20.68
N TYR A 146 8.67 11.38 -20.74
CA TYR A 146 10.07 11.77 -20.96
C TYR A 146 10.59 12.53 -19.73
N LEU A 147 10.84 11.80 -18.64
CA LEU A 147 11.32 12.40 -17.40
C LEU A 147 12.75 12.91 -17.59
N GLN A 148 12.98 14.18 -17.27
CA GLN A 148 14.30 14.79 -17.20
C GLN A 148 14.58 15.21 -15.76
N ALA A 149 15.42 14.44 -15.06
CA ALA A 149 15.86 14.73 -13.71
C ALA A 149 17.39 14.79 -13.68
N PRO A 150 18.03 15.83 -13.13
CA PRO A 150 19.48 15.94 -13.07
C PRO A 150 20.09 14.92 -12.11
N VAL A 151 21.36 14.60 -12.32
CA VAL A 151 22.15 13.80 -11.37
C VAL A 151 22.11 14.46 -9.99
N GLY A 152 21.86 13.65 -8.96
CA GLY A 152 21.69 14.09 -7.58
C GLY A 152 20.24 14.30 -7.15
N ALA A 153 19.29 14.41 -8.08
CA ALA A 153 17.88 14.58 -7.76
C ALA A 153 17.30 13.36 -7.02
N ILE A 154 16.36 13.60 -6.11
CA ILE A 154 15.59 12.56 -5.41
C ILE A 154 14.25 12.35 -6.10
N VAL A 155 14.02 11.11 -6.55
CA VAL A 155 12.80 10.65 -7.22
C VAL A 155 12.02 9.74 -6.27
N ARG A 156 10.70 9.91 -6.23
CA ARG A 156 9.76 8.97 -5.62
C ARG A 156 8.72 8.58 -6.66
N PHE A 157 8.54 7.29 -6.88
CA PHE A 157 7.49 6.81 -7.79
C PHE A 157 6.10 6.89 -7.17
N GLY A 158 6.02 6.72 -5.84
CA GLY A 158 4.77 6.78 -5.08
C GLY A 158 3.81 5.64 -5.38
N GLN A 159 4.12 4.71 -6.29
CA GLN A 159 3.30 3.55 -6.62
C GLN A 159 4.08 2.27 -6.38
N PHE A 160 3.40 1.14 -6.21
CA PHE A 160 4.06 -0.15 -6.31
C PHE A 160 4.57 -0.33 -7.75
N LEU A 161 5.80 -0.81 -7.92
CA LEU A 161 6.34 -1.09 -9.25
C LEU A 161 6.56 -2.59 -9.40
N SER A 162 5.91 -3.20 -10.39
CA SER A 162 6.38 -4.47 -10.91
C SER A 162 7.57 -4.20 -11.84
N THR A 163 8.73 -4.76 -11.50
CA THR A 163 9.98 -4.54 -12.23
C THR A 163 10.61 -5.85 -12.64
N SER A 164 11.27 -5.87 -13.79
CA SER A 164 12.04 -7.03 -14.24
C SER A 164 13.50 -6.92 -13.79
N PRO A 165 14.21 -8.03 -13.55
CA PRO A 165 15.66 -8.01 -13.37
C PRO A 165 16.33 -7.26 -14.51
N ALA A 166 17.34 -6.44 -14.19
CA ALA A 166 18.14 -5.79 -15.21
C ALA A 166 18.89 -6.85 -16.03
N THR A 167 18.77 -6.80 -17.35
CA THR A 167 19.57 -7.62 -18.26
C THR A 167 20.42 -6.72 -19.14
N GLU A 168 21.63 -7.17 -19.49
CA GLU A 168 22.55 -6.43 -20.36
C GLU A 168 21.97 -6.15 -21.76
N GLN A 169 20.97 -6.92 -22.20
CA GLN A 169 20.58 -7.01 -23.62
C GLN A 169 19.54 -5.99 -24.13
N ALA A 170 19.00 -5.07 -23.32
CA ALA A 170 17.87 -4.27 -23.78
C ALA A 170 17.84 -2.81 -23.29
N GLN A 171 18.85 -2.01 -23.64
CA GLN A 171 18.62 -0.58 -23.88
C GLN A 171 17.92 -0.39 -25.25
N ARG A 172 16.71 -0.96 -25.40
CA ARG A 172 15.85 -0.63 -26.54
C ARG A 172 15.13 0.66 -26.22
N PHE A 173 15.68 1.77 -26.68
CA PHE A 173 15.01 3.07 -26.60
C PHE A 173 13.76 3.06 -27.49
N GLY A 174 12.59 3.13 -26.85
CA GLY A 174 11.31 3.49 -27.46
C GLY A 174 10.80 4.80 -26.86
N ASN A 175 9.65 5.31 -27.31
CA ASN A 175 9.03 6.56 -26.84
C ASN A 175 8.62 6.51 -25.34
N GLN A 176 9.61 6.48 -24.46
CA GLN A 176 9.49 6.17 -23.04
C GLN A 176 10.72 6.66 -22.25
N THR A 177 10.58 6.67 -20.92
CA THR A 177 11.71 6.73 -20.00
C THR A 177 12.02 5.34 -19.48
N LEU A 178 13.26 4.89 -19.65
CA LEU A 178 13.76 3.64 -19.08
C LEU A 178 14.55 3.95 -17.79
N PHE A 179 14.29 3.17 -16.75
CA PHE A 179 14.99 3.26 -15.48
C PHE A 179 15.78 1.98 -15.25
N THR A 180 17.07 2.11 -14.97
CA THR A 180 17.85 1.05 -14.31
C THR A 180 17.96 1.43 -12.84
N MET A 181 17.42 0.60 -11.95
CA MET A 181 17.30 0.94 -10.53
C MET A 181 17.96 -0.11 -9.66
N LEU A 182 18.71 0.30 -8.64
CA LEU A 182 19.10 -0.56 -7.54
C LEU A 182 18.12 -0.34 -6.39
N THR A 183 17.16 -1.26 -6.21
CA THR A 183 16.18 -1.21 -5.11
C THR A 183 16.70 -2.00 -3.91
N CYS A 184 16.56 -1.44 -2.71
CA CYS A 184 16.93 -2.10 -1.45
C CYS A 184 15.71 -2.35 -0.56
N LEU A 185 14.51 -1.89 -0.96
CA LEU A 185 13.25 -2.20 -0.29
C LEU A 185 12.35 -3.14 -1.10
N GLY A 186 12.64 -3.31 -2.39
CA GLY A 186 11.97 -4.25 -3.26
C GLY A 186 12.29 -5.71 -2.91
N ALA A 187 11.31 -6.58 -3.12
CA ALA A 187 11.40 -8.01 -2.86
C ALA A 187 11.14 -8.81 -4.15
N PRO A 188 11.93 -9.85 -4.44
CA PRO A 188 11.60 -10.82 -5.48
C PRO A 188 10.29 -11.52 -5.14
N VAL A 189 9.39 -11.62 -6.12
CA VAL A 189 8.06 -12.21 -5.99
C VAL A 189 7.84 -13.36 -6.97
N GLN A 190 8.93 -13.96 -7.44
CA GLN A 190 8.94 -15.08 -8.40
C GLN A 190 8.17 -16.32 -7.91
N ASP A 191 8.02 -16.51 -6.60
CA ASP A 191 7.22 -17.61 -6.05
C ASP A 191 5.71 -17.37 -6.29
N PHE A 192 5.31 -16.12 -6.49
CA PHE A 192 3.92 -15.66 -6.64
C PHE A 192 3.58 -15.17 -8.07
N SER A 193 4.57 -15.09 -8.95
CA SER A 193 4.44 -14.60 -10.33
C SER A 193 4.90 -15.66 -11.33
N LEU A 194 4.35 -15.62 -12.54
CA LEU A 194 4.84 -16.41 -13.67
C LEU A 194 6.16 -15.83 -14.23
N LYS A 195 6.47 -14.58 -13.89
CA LYS A 195 7.67 -13.87 -14.33
C LYS A 195 8.63 -13.69 -13.15
N LYS A 196 9.92 -13.59 -13.46
CA LYS A 196 10.91 -13.13 -12.48
C LYS A 196 10.71 -11.63 -12.30
N GLU A 197 9.96 -11.25 -11.27
CA GLU A 197 9.66 -9.86 -10.96
C GLU A 197 10.16 -9.50 -9.56
N VAL A 198 10.57 -8.25 -9.40
CA VAL A 198 10.84 -7.62 -8.12
C VAL A 198 9.76 -6.56 -7.91
N LEU A 199 9.03 -6.68 -6.81
CA LEU A 199 8.00 -5.72 -6.44
C LEU A 199 8.61 -4.64 -5.55
N VAL A 200 8.62 -3.40 -6.03
CA VAL A 200 9.15 -2.23 -5.32
C VAL A 200 8.01 -1.50 -4.59
N PRO A 201 8.14 -1.17 -3.30
CA PRO A 201 7.08 -0.48 -2.55
C PRO A 201 6.97 1.02 -2.90
N PRO A 202 5.80 1.65 -2.66
CA PRO A 202 5.53 3.04 -3.06
C PRO A 202 6.32 4.11 -2.29
N TYR A 203 6.95 3.72 -1.18
CA TYR A 203 7.65 4.64 -0.26
C TYR A 203 9.17 4.65 -0.44
N GLU A 204 9.74 3.86 -1.35
CA GLU A 204 11.18 3.91 -1.62
C GLU A 204 11.56 5.20 -2.36
N LEU A 205 12.64 5.83 -1.89
CA LEU A 205 13.23 7.01 -2.52
C LEU A 205 14.43 6.57 -3.35
N PHE A 206 14.64 7.24 -4.47
CA PHE A 206 15.74 6.95 -5.39
C PHE A 206 16.54 8.20 -5.70
N LYS A 207 17.86 8.10 -5.66
CA LYS A 207 18.77 9.15 -6.11
C LYS A 207 19.17 8.90 -7.56
N VAL A 208 19.05 9.91 -8.41
CA VAL A 208 19.58 9.87 -9.78
C VAL A 208 21.09 9.91 -9.74
N VAL A 209 21.76 8.91 -10.33
CA VAL A 209 23.23 8.83 -10.37
C VAL A 209 23.80 8.94 -11.78
N ASN A 210 23.01 8.62 -12.80
CA ASN A 210 23.41 8.75 -14.19
C ASN A 210 22.20 9.02 -15.07
N VAL A 211 22.39 9.71 -16.20
CA VAL A 211 21.33 10.07 -17.13
C VAL A 211 21.84 10.02 -18.57
N SER A 212 20.95 9.64 -19.48
CA SER A 212 21.16 9.80 -20.92
C SER A 212 19.85 10.22 -21.58
N TYR A 213 19.88 11.28 -22.37
CA TYR A 213 18.70 11.80 -23.06
C TYR A 213 18.88 11.61 -24.56
N HIS A 214 17.95 10.90 -25.19
CA HIS A 214 17.96 10.65 -26.63
C HIS A 214 16.64 11.11 -27.27
N PRO A 215 16.64 11.43 -28.57
CA PRO A 215 15.41 11.80 -29.29
C PRO A 215 14.31 10.74 -29.20
N ARG A 216 14.70 9.48 -29.06
CA ARG A 216 13.80 8.32 -28.99
C ARG A 216 13.55 7.83 -27.56
N GLY A 217 13.91 8.58 -26.51
CA GLY A 217 13.66 8.17 -25.12
C GLY A 217 14.74 8.63 -24.14
N ASN A 218 14.38 8.69 -22.86
CA ASN A 218 15.30 9.04 -21.78
C ASN A 218 15.71 7.77 -21.02
N TRP A 219 16.92 7.76 -20.48
CA TRP A 219 17.38 6.73 -19.55
C TRP A 219 17.93 7.36 -18.28
N LEU A 220 17.51 6.83 -17.14
CA LEU A 220 17.98 7.25 -15.82
C LEU A 220 18.48 6.03 -15.04
N GLN A 221 19.64 6.17 -14.41
CA GLN A 221 20.12 5.22 -13.41
C GLN A 221 19.83 5.74 -12.02
N LEU A 222 19.20 4.90 -11.21
CA LEU A 222 18.67 5.23 -9.89
C LEU A 222 19.25 4.31 -8.81
N LEU A 223 19.66 4.87 -7.68
CA LEU A 223 20.05 4.08 -6.49
C LEU A 223 19.08 4.34 -5.34
N SER A 224 18.73 3.28 -4.60
CA SER A 224 17.94 3.40 -3.37
C SER A 224 18.57 4.42 -2.42
N ASN A 225 17.73 5.33 -1.91
CA ASN A 225 18.12 6.44 -1.04
C ASN A 225 17.15 6.53 0.16
N GLY A 226 16.84 5.36 0.75
CA GLY A 226 15.96 5.23 1.91
C GLY A 226 14.48 5.22 1.55
N ASN A 227 13.64 5.63 2.48
CA ASN A 227 12.19 5.71 2.29
C ASN A 227 11.57 6.91 2.99
N GLN A 228 10.39 7.29 2.50
CA GLN A 228 9.55 8.29 3.12
C GLN A 228 8.09 7.98 2.80
N SER A 229 7.26 7.99 3.83
CA SER A 229 5.80 7.87 3.69
C SER A 229 5.13 9.12 4.24
N THR A 230 4.07 9.53 3.55
CA THR A 230 3.16 10.58 4.01
C THR A 230 2.21 10.02 5.06
N TYR A 231 1.79 8.76 4.91
CA TYR A 231 0.81 8.12 5.77
C TYR A 231 1.46 7.09 6.72
N ASN A 232 0.85 6.94 7.89
CA ASN A 232 1.14 5.83 8.79
C ASN A 232 -0.12 5.45 9.57
N CYS A 233 -0.51 4.19 9.50
CA CYS A 233 -1.66 3.61 10.22
C CYS A 233 -3.00 4.32 9.91
N GLN A 234 -3.21 4.71 8.66
CA GLN A 234 -4.34 5.55 8.28
C GLN A 234 -5.70 4.88 8.53
N LEU A 235 -5.76 3.55 8.37
CA LEU A 235 -6.96 2.77 8.67
C LEU A 235 -7.41 2.94 10.11
N LEU A 236 -6.49 2.83 11.07
CA LEU A 236 -6.81 2.98 12.49
C LEU A 236 -7.27 4.41 12.81
N LYS A 237 -6.62 5.42 12.23
CA LYS A 237 -7.00 6.84 12.37
C LYS A 237 -8.40 7.12 11.81
N ALA A 238 -8.80 6.42 10.75
CA ALA A 238 -10.11 6.54 10.12
C ALA A 238 -11.23 5.82 10.91
N SER A 239 -10.87 4.79 11.65
CA SER A 239 -11.81 3.99 12.44
C SER A 239 -12.01 4.51 13.87
N SER A 240 -10.99 5.13 14.47
CA SER A 240 -11.02 5.66 15.85
C SER A 240 -11.99 6.84 16.08
N ARG A 241 -12.60 7.40 15.03
CA ARG A 241 -13.63 8.45 15.18
C ARG A 241 -15.07 7.94 15.36
N LYS A 242 -15.29 6.63 15.50
CA LYS A 242 -16.59 6.09 15.98
C LYS A 242 -16.51 5.75 17.48
N CYS A 243 -16.52 6.77 18.33
CA CYS A 243 -17.06 6.75 19.70
C CYS A 243 -16.93 8.15 20.32
N ASN A 244 -17.95 8.98 20.13
CA ASN A 244 -18.43 9.82 21.23
C ASN A 244 -19.82 9.26 21.55
N PRO A 245 -19.99 8.39 22.55
CA PRO A 245 -21.30 8.27 23.16
C PRO A 245 -21.63 9.66 23.69
N THR A 246 -22.64 10.30 23.11
CA THR A 246 -23.28 11.47 23.72
C THR A 246 -23.55 11.09 25.17
N PRO A 247 -23.10 11.86 26.18
CA PRO A 247 -23.41 11.53 27.55
C PRO A 247 -24.92 11.51 27.66
N LEU A 248 -25.46 10.34 28.00
CA LEU A 248 -26.86 10.18 28.33
C LEU A 248 -27.09 11.05 29.57
N VAL A 249 -27.61 12.26 29.39
CA VAL A 249 -28.07 13.09 30.50
C VAL A 249 -29.29 12.36 31.06
N ILE A 250 -29.06 11.50 32.05
CA ILE A 250 -30.13 10.96 32.87
C ILE A 250 -30.64 12.14 33.69
N ALA A 251 -31.68 12.80 33.18
CA ALA A 251 -32.46 13.73 33.97
C ALA A 251 -33.15 12.93 35.08
N SER A 252 -32.53 12.91 36.26
CA SER A 252 -33.15 12.42 37.48
C SER A 252 -34.25 13.39 37.91
N LEU A 253 -35.46 13.18 37.36
CA LEU A 253 -36.68 13.79 37.89
C LEU A 253 -36.93 13.23 39.28
N SER A 254 -36.52 13.99 40.29
CA SER A 254 -36.81 13.75 41.69
C SER A 254 -38.30 14.04 41.91
N PHE A 255 -39.09 12.99 42.08
CA PHE A 255 -40.47 13.10 42.55
C PHE A 255 -40.45 13.57 44.01
N LEU A 256 -40.76 14.84 44.26
CA LEU A 256 -41.14 15.34 45.57
C LEU A 256 -42.55 14.83 45.90
N THR A 257 -42.63 13.81 46.75
CA THR A 257 -43.88 13.39 47.38
C THR A 257 -44.18 14.33 48.54
N SER A 258 -45.06 15.30 48.31
CA SER A 258 -45.65 16.11 49.38
C SER A 258 -46.64 15.26 50.18
N VAL A 259 -46.23 14.77 51.35
CA VAL A 259 -47.14 14.19 52.35
C VAL A 259 -47.83 15.35 53.07
N ILE A 260 -49.10 15.60 52.74
CA ILE A 260 -49.96 16.50 53.51
C ILE A 260 -50.60 15.68 54.63
N ILE A 261 -50.14 15.89 55.87
CA ILE A 261 -50.76 15.34 57.08
C ILE A 261 -51.99 16.20 57.41
N PHE A 262 -53.17 15.62 57.29
CA PHE A 262 -54.40 16.18 57.88
C PHE A 262 -54.35 15.97 59.41
N SER A 263 -54.31 17.06 60.17
CA SER A 263 -54.65 17.03 61.59
C SER A 263 -56.10 17.48 61.77
N LYS A 264 -56.88 16.64 62.45
CA LYS A 264 -58.27 16.87 62.85
C LYS A 264 -58.38 16.65 64.36
N SER A 265 -58.71 17.70 65.11
CA SER A 265 -59.51 17.72 66.34
C SER A 265 -59.59 19.20 66.78
N GLY A 266 -60.72 19.83 67.10
CA GLY A 266 -61.95 19.30 67.67
C GLY A 266 -61.93 19.48 69.19
N ALA A 267 -62.44 20.63 69.66
CA ALA A 267 -63.05 20.98 70.95
C ALA A 267 -62.77 22.46 71.28
#